data_AF-A0A8B8C9H6-F1
#
_entry.id   AF-A0A8B8C9H6-F1
#
_cell.length_a   1.000
_cell.length_b   1.000
_cell.length_c   1.000
_cell.angle_alpha   90.00
_cell.angle_beta   90.00
_cell.angle_gamma   90.00
#
_symmetry.space_group_name_H-M   'P 1'
#
loop_
_entity.id
_entity.type
_entity.pdbx_description
1 polymer ?
#
loop_
_entity_poly.entity_id
_entity_poly.type
_entity_poly.pdbx_seq_one_letter_code
_entity_poly.pdbx_strand_id
1 'polypeptide(L)'
;MRLGSFDKQTLKEEILTKFTLDVGNEIARKLKGQRKMFSAPPTGFYARIIGKAIQYHMFERSPMPVEHLFCCIEGSAFTDVEFNEILFKDVIDETLEQVLLKLENIVKSSLKMCGKTEQDFENTCAVLEDCKRLCQPSYLTELVQEWEKREIFKASGEIKDYSSVVKYILGRKNDQPCVKVFLRNDDENAKSFFKEQRNGLSQDTQIEFVLLEGNRKKTWEAVMKIKRIEREAPNIPRKTRDELEEIANREADKIYGKYSNVVGIGVSNIHIGNDNVKITPCIVLYCLDKTLVPFGETPLPSHMGKYLCDTREKIVMFGSCESCLNVNPGCDIGSHFFAGSAGFLVNSSNCPFTGFLTAAHVVVKDVSSIYEENSPNFIVNTYNQQEDIMHPSNSGKKIGVVHNCIFGNYCSNGSDVAIVRMSSDVKTTEAPEPLTIADKASLQFDGSMKVIKRGNVTGETTGFLERTLSSIRVGFRQESTPSFIFMNCYSILDEDPENPFFKIGDSGSGVFITNDSKRFLAPLGIAFARGDDFSTIVCKIKHITDQFKLSIYQNQTFANEEELMDIT
;
A
#
# COMPACT_ATOMS: atom_id res chain seq x y z
N MET A 1 47.32 44.42 -75.21
CA MET A 1 46.76 43.44 -74.24
C MET A 1 46.15 44.20 -73.08
N ARG A 2 44.84 44.03 -72.86
CA ARG A 2 44.14 44.06 -71.55
C ARG A 2 42.69 43.66 -71.82
N LEU A 3 42.46 42.34 -71.86
CA LEU A 3 41.12 41.79 -71.65
C LEU A 3 40.79 42.00 -70.17
N GLY A 4 39.61 42.54 -69.89
CA GLY A 4 39.17 42.95 -68.56
C GLY A 4 39.16 41.81 -67.56
N SER A 5 39.64 42.10 -66.35
CA SER A 5 39.59 41.22 -65.19
C SER A 5 38.14 40.93 -64.80
N PHE A 6 37.71 39.68 -64.94
CA PHE A 6 36.50 39.17 -64.29
C PHE A 6 36.76 39.12 -62.77
N ASP A 7 35.95 39.82 -61.99
CA ASP A 7 36.03 39.84 -60.52
C ASP A 7 35.49 38.51 -59.95
N LYS A 8 36.43 37.64 -59.57
CA LYS A 8 36.16 36.30 -59.03
C LYS A 8 35.43 36.33 -57.69
N GLN A 9 35.47 37.45 -56.98
CA GLN A 9 34.80 37.60 -55.68
C GLN A 9 33.30 37.82 -55.85
N THR A 10 32.90 38.55 -56.90
CA THR A 10 31.49 38.76 -57.26
C THR A 10 30.80 37.45 -57.67
N LEU A 11 31.46 36.60 -58.45
CA LEU A 11 30.90 35.31 -58.89
C LEU A 11 30.73 34.32 -57.71
N LYS A 12 31.65 34.33 -56.74
CA LYS A 12 31.57 33.53 -55.51
C LYS A 12 30.37 33.95 -54.65
N GLU A 13 30.16 35.26 -54.49
CA GLU A 13 29.01 35.78 -53.75
C GLU A 13 27.68 35.51 -54.48
N GLU A 14 27.64 35.60 -55.81
CA GLU A 14 26.43 35.28 -56.59
C GLU A 14 26.02 33.80 -56.48
N ILE A 15 26.97 32.87 -56.60
CA ILE A 15 26.68 31.43 -56.52
C ILE A 15 26.24 31.04 -55.11
N LEU A 16 26.93 31.54 -54.08
CA LEU A 16 26.58 31.26 -52.69
C LEU A 16 25.22 31.86 -52.31
N THR A 17 24.95 33.08 -52.79
CA THR A 17 23.66 33.75 -52.57
C THR A 17 22.54 32.99 -53.28
N LYS A 18 22.73 32.58 -54.53
CA LYS A 18 21.74 31.85 -55.33
C LYS A 18 21.44 30.48 -54.74
N PHE A 19 22.47 29.73 -54.34
CA PHE A 19 22.30 28.43 -53.66
C PHE A 19 21.57 28.57 -52.30
N THR A 20 21.91 29.59 -51.51
CA THR A 20 21.24 29.85 -50.22
C THR A 20 19.80 30.29 -50.42
N LEU A 21 19.51 31.06 -51.48
CA LEU A 21 18.16 31.50 -51.83
C LEU A 21 17.29 30.34 -52.31
N ASP A 22 17.82 29.48 -53.17
CA ASP A 22 17.08 28.35 -53.76
C ASP A 22 16.78 27.27 -52.72
N VAL A 23 17.75 26.94 -51.86
CA VAL A 23 17.55 26.01 -50.72
C VAL A 23 16.61 26.62 -49.68
N GLY A 24 16.76 27.91 -49.37
CA GLY A 24 15.87 28.63 -48.45
C GLY A 24 14.42 28.68 -48.94
N ASN A 25 14.22 28.90 -50.25
CA ASN A 25 12.91 28.91 -50.89
C ASN A 25 12.27 27.53 -50.93
N GLU A 26 13.06 26.47 -51.16
CA GLU A 26 12.58 25.09 -51.15
C GLU A 26 12.09 24.66 -49.77
N ILE A 27 12.86 24.98 -48.73
CA ILE A 27 12.49 24.73 -47.33
C ILE A 27 11.25 25.56 -46.96
N ALA A 28 11.21 26.85 -47.31
CA ALA A 28 10.04 27.69 -47.05
C ALA A 28 8.78 27.19 -47.77
N ARG A 29 8.90 26.65 -48.99
CA ARG A 29 7.80 26.06 -49.76
C ARG A 29 7.28 24.78 -49.14
N LYS A 30 8.17 23.88 -48.66
CA LYS A 30 7.78 22.66 -47.93
C LYS A 30 7.17 22.97 -46.57
N LEU A 31 7.63 24.02 -45.87
CA LEU A 31 7.07 24.46 -44.59
C LEU A 31 5.75 25.25 -44.73
N LYS A 32 5.49 25.90 -45.87
CA LYS A 32 4.24 26.64 -46.13
C LYS A 32 3.00 25.76 -46.07
N GLY A 33 3.14 24.46 -46.35
CA GLY A 33 2.08 23.46 -46.23
C GLY A 33 1.69 23.08 -44.79
N GLN A 34 2.46 23.52 -43.78
CA GLN A 34 2.26 23.16 -42.36
C GLN A 34 1.98 24.37 -41.46
N ARG A 35 1.56 25.50 -42.03
CA ARG A 35 1.28 26.74 -41.29
C ARG A 35 0.07 26.60 -40.36
N LYS A 36 0.34 26.34 -39.07
CA LYS A 36 -0.49 26.91 -38.00
C LYS A 36 0.23 27.36 -36.73
N MET A 37 1.56 27.20 -36.57
CA MET A 37 2.12 27.43 -35.21
C MET A 37 3.43 28.18 -35.02
N PHE A 38 4.13 28.67 -36.05
CA PHE A 38 5.35 29.46 -35.81
C PHE A 38 5.46 30.67 -36.75
N SER A 39 5.69 31.86 -36.15
CA SER A 39 6.27 32.99 -36.87
C SER A 39 7.63 32.54 -37.39
N ALA A 40 7.84 32.65 -38.71
CA ALA A 40 9.03 32.14 -39.36
C ALA A 40 10.29 32.77 -38.74
N PRO A 41 11.28 31.98 -38.28
CA PRO A 41 12.59 32.52 -37.89
C PRO A 41 13.24 33.23 -39.08
N PRO A 42 14.12 34.23 -38.86
CA PRO A 42 14.81 34.93 -39.94
C PRO A 42 15.57 33.92 -40.81
N THR A 43 15.43 34.03 -42.13
CA THR A 43 16.03 33.16 -43.15
C THR A 43 17.54 32.94 -42.95
N GLY A 44 18.23 33.90 -42.32
CA GLY A 44 19.66 33.80 -41.95
C GLY A 44 20.01 32.80 -40.84
N PHE A 45 19.05 32.39 -40.00
CA PHE A 45 19.30 31.41 -38.92
C PHE A 45 19.49 30.00 -39.50
N TYR A 46 18.63 29.58 -40.44
CA TYR A 46 18.74 28.30 -41.12
C TYR A 46 19.96 28.23 -42.04
N ALA A 47 20.30 29.32 -42.74
CA ALA A 47 21.49 29.40 -43.57
C ALA A 47 22.79 29.20 -42.75
N ARG A 48 22.87 29.75 -41.53
CA ARG A 48 24.01 29.56 -40.63
C ARG A 48 24.14 28.14 -40.09
N ILE A 49 23.01 27.48 -39.78
CA ILE A 49 23.02 26.08 -39.31
C ILE A 49 23.45 25.14 -40.44
N ILE A 50 22.91 25.32 -41.65
CA ILE A 50 23.26 24.51 -42.82
C ILE A 50 24.72 24.74 -43.22
N GLY A 51 25.19 25.99 -43.23
CA GLY A 51 26.59 26.32 -43.51
C GLY A 51 27.56 25.66 -42.53
N LYS A 52 27.23 25.64 -41.22
CA LYS A 52 28.05 24.94 -40.21
C LYS A 52 27.98 23.41 -40.33
N ALA A 53 26.83 22.86 -40.69
CA ALA A 53 26.67 21.41 -40.88
C ALA A 53 27.48 20.90 -42.08
N ILE A 54 27.48 21.63 -43.20
CA ILE A 54 28.31 21.33 -44.39
C ILE A 54 29.80 21.44 -44.03
N GLN A 55 30.18 22.52 -43.32
CA GLN A 55 31.56 22.73 -42.88
C GLN A 55 32.07 21.61 -41.96
N TYR A 56 31.23 21.13 -41.03
CA TYR A 56 31.57 20.04 -40.11
C TYR A 56 31.67 18.68 -40.83
N HIS A 57 30.77 18.39 -41.77
CA HIS A 57 30.77 17.09 -42.45
C HIS A 57 31.88 16.95 -43.49
N MET A 58 32.27 18.05 -44.15
CA MET A 58 33.48 18.10 -44.98
C MET A 58 34.77 17.89 -44.15
N PHE A 59 34.76 18.28 -42.87
CA PHE A 59 35.88 18.13 -41.94
C PHE A 59 36.07 16.68 -41.45
N GLU A 60 35.01 15.91 -41.27
CA GLU A 60 35.09 14.54 -40.74
C GLU A 60 35.39 13.46 -41.79
N ARG A 61 35.10 13.70 -43.08
CA ARG A 61 35.21 12.68 -44.14
C ARG A 61 36.41 12.82 -45.07
N SER A 62 37.25 13.85 -44.93
CA SER A 62 38.44 14.03 -45.79
C SER A 62 39.74 13.93 -44.98
N PRO A 63 40.66 13.00 -45.29
CA PRO A 63 41.93 12.86 -44.57
C PRO A 63 43.01 13.87 -45.01
N MET A 64 42.63 14.96 -45.70
CA MET A 64 43.59 15.96 -46.18
C MET A 64 43.72 17.17 -45.25
N PRO A 65 44.95 17.64 -44.96
CA PRO A 65 45.18 18.89 -44.23
C PRO A 65 44.49 20.06 -44.96
N VAL A 66 43.88 20.96 -44.19
CA VAL A 66 43.10 22.13 -44.68
C VAL A 66 43.87 23.00 -45.68
N GLU A 67 45.19 22.95 -45.67
CA GLU A 67 46.10 23.64 -46.59
C GLU A 67 45.97 23.15 -48.05
N HIS A 68 45.55 21.90 -48.27
CA HIS A 68 45.34 21.35 -49.61
C HIS A 68 43.94 21.62 -50.19
N LEU A 69 42.92 21.82 -49.36
CA LEU A 69 41.58 22.17 -49.85
C LEU A 69 41.51 23.64 -50.33
N PHE A 70 42.32 24.52 -49.74
CA PHE A 70 42.49 25.91 -50.20
C PHE A 70 43.37 26.01 -51.46
N CYS A 71 44.37 25.12 -51.65
CA CYS A 71 45.16 25.07 -52.87
C CYS A 71 44.39 24.59 -54.12
N CYS A 72 43.24 23.92 -53.98
CA CYS A 72 42.41 23.55 -55.14
C CYS A 72 41.57 24.72 -55.69
N ILE A 73 41.49 25.85 -54.98
CA ILE A 73 40.77 27.07 -55.43
C ILE A 73 41.75 28.18 -55.84
N GLU A 74 43.00 28.13 -55.37
CA GLU A 74 44.06 29.08 -55.75
C GLU A 74 45.05 28.42 -56.72
N GLY A 75 45.00 28.85 -57.97
CA GLY A 75 45.63 28.16 -59.09
C GLY A 75 47.13 27.92 -58.96
N SER A 76 47.51 26.67 -59.16
CA SER A 76 48.76 26.31 -59.82
C SER A 76 48.54 25.03 -60.65
N ALA A 77 49.16 25.02 -61.83
CA ALA A 77 48.95 24.01 -62.86
C ALA A 77 49.41 22.62 -62.39
N PHE A 78 48.44 21.72 -62.23
CA PHE A 78 48.62 20.29 -62.46
C PHE A 78 47.71 19.90 -63.61
N THR A 79 48.32 19.62 -64.76
CA THR A 79 47.72 18.78 -65.78
C THR A 79 47.58 17.37 -65.19
N ASP A 80 46.40 16.77 -65.39
CA ASP A 80 46.00 15.41 -65.02
C ASP A 80 45.65 15.15 -63.55
N VAL A 81 44.58 15.79 -63.09
CA VAL A 81 43.58 15.11 -62.25
C VAL A 81 42.21 15.44 -62.85
N GLU A 82 41.54 14.45 -63.43
CA GLU A 82 40.11 14.55 -63.75
C GLU A 82 39.35 14.77 -62.44
N PHE A 83 39.15 16.04 -62.09
CA PHE A 83 38.27 16.44 -61.00
C PHE A 83 36.85 16.15 -61.47
N ASN A 84 36.37 14.97 -61.12
CA ASN A 84 35.11 14.43 -61.61
C ASN A 84 33.97 15.21 -60.94
N GLU A 85 33.54 16.29 -61.59
CA GLU A 85 32.50 17.23 -61.16
C GLU A 85 31.20 16.51 -60.75
N ILE A 86 30.97 15.33 -61.34
CA ILE A 86 29.90 14.38 -61.01
C ILE A 86 30.05 13.86 -59.57
N LEU A 87 31.25 13.44 -59.17
CA LEU A 87 31.52 12.87 -57.84
C LEU A 87 31.31 13.91 -56.72
N PHE A 88 31.68 15.17 -56.98
CA PHE A 88 31.49 16.25 -56.01
C PHE A 88 30.02 16.62 -55.84
N LYS A 89 29.26 16.61 -56.94
CA LYS A 89 27.81 16.82 -56.93
C LYS A 89 27.09 15.71 -56.17
N ASP A 90 27.45 14.45 -56.42
CA ASP A 90 26.85 13.30 -55.74
C ASP A 90 27.09 13.33 -54.22
N VAL A 91 28.30 13.72 -53.78
CA VAL A 91 28.63 13.86 -52.35
C VAL A 91 27.85 15.02 -51.69
N ILE A 92 27.65 16.13 -52.41
CA ILE A 92 26.83 17.26 -51.94
C ILE A 92 25.35 16.84 -51.85
N ASP A 93 24.83 16.18 -52.87
CA ASP A 93 23.43 15.75 -52.93
C ASP A 93 23.14 14.71 -51.82
N GLU A 94 24.02 13.73 -51.60
CA GLU A 94 23.91 12.76 -50.50
C GLU A 94 23.97 13.45 -49.12
N THR A 95 24.89 14.40 -48.96
CA THR A 95 25.03 15.17 -47.71
C THR A 95 23.78 16.02 -47.44
N LEU A 96 23.24 16.66 -48.48
CA LEU A 96 22.03 17.47 -48.39
C LEU A 96 20.83 16.60 -48.02
N GLU A 97 20.70 15.41 -48.63
CA GLU A 97 19.64 14.45 -48.33
C GLU A 97 19.71 13.98 -46.87
N GLN A 98 20.89 13.65 -46.36
CA GLN A 98 21.07 13.27 -44.95
C GLN A 98 20.74 14.41 -43.98
N VAL A 99 21.12 15.66 -44.31
CA VAL A 99 20.78 16.83 -43.49
C VAL A 99 19.28 17.09 -43.50
N LEU A 100 18.61 16.97 -44.65
CA LEU A 100 17.16 17.13 -44.77
C LEU A 100 16.41 16.05 -43.97
N LEU A 101 16.84 14.79 -44.03
CA LEU A 101 16.27 13.70 -43.24
C LEU A 101 16.41 13.94 -41.74
N LYS A 102 17.58 14.41 -41.28
CA LYS A 102 17.79 14.76 -39.86
C LYS A 102 16.91 15.93 -39.42
N LEU A 103 16.78 16.97 -40.24
CA LEU A 103 15.90 18.11 -39.96
C LEU A 103 14.43 17.68 -39.90
N GLU A 104 13.99 16.84 -40.83
CA GLU A 104 12.62 16.31 -40.83
C GLU A 104 12.33 15.52 -39.55
N ASN A 105 13.27 14.69 -39.10
CA ASN A 105 13.15 13.94 -37.84
C ASN A 105 13.11 14.85 -36.61
N ILE A 106 13.95 15.91 -36.57
CA ILE A 106 13.92 16.91 -35.49
C ILE A 106 12.58 17.63 -35.47
N VAL A 107 12.07 18.07 -36.63
CA VAL A 107 10.77 18.75 -36.74
C VAL A 107 9.63 17.82 -36.30
N LYS A 108 9.62 16.57 -36.77
CA LYS A 108 8.62 15.56 -36.35
C LYS A 108 8.67 15.31 -34.84
N SER A 109 9.87 15.20 -34.26
CA SER A 109 10.05 15.01 -32.81
C SER A 109 9.55 16.22 -32.02
N SER A 110 9.88 17.43 -32.46
CA SER A 110 9.44 18.68 -31.83
C SER A 110 7.92 18.85 -31.90
N LEU A 111 7.31 18.57 -33.06
CA LEU A 111 5.84 18.59 -33.21
C LEU A 111 5.16 17.59 -32.27
N LYS A 112 5.73 16.39 -32.12
CA LYS A 112 5.23 15.37 -31.18
C LYS A 112 5.30 15.85 -29.72
N MET A 113 6.40 16.52 -29.34
CA MET A 113 6.54 17.11 -28.01
C MET A 113 5.52 18.23 -27.78
N CYS A 114 5.35 19.15 -28.75
CA CYS A 114 4.37 20.22 -28.67
C CYS A 114 2.94 19.68 -28.52
N GLY A 115 2.56 18.67 -29.29
CA GLY A 115 1.24 18.03 -29.17
C GLY A 115 1.03 17.36 -27.82
N LYS A 116 2.07 16.74 -27.24
CA LYS A 116 1.99 16.21 -25.87
C LYS A 116 1.80 17.33 -24.84
N THR A 117 2.53 18.43 -24.96
CA THR A 117 2.39 19.59 -24.08
C THR A 117 1.01 20.24 -24.18
N GLU A 118 0.44 20.35 -25.38
CA GLU A 118 -0.93 20.84 -25.58
C GLU A 118 -1.95 19.94 -24.86
N GLN A 119 -1.82 18.61 -25.01
CA GLN A 119 -2.65 17.65 -24.28
C GLN A 119 -2.49 17.77 -22.75
N ASP A 120 -1.26 17.95 -22.27
CA ASP A 120 -0.98 18.13 -20.84
C ASP A 120 -1.64 19.42 -20.31
N PHE A 121 -1.65 20.50 -21.10
CA PHE A 121 -2.34 21.74 -20.75
C PHE A 121 -3.87 21.58 -20.75
N GLU A 122 -4.44 20.93 -21.76
CA GLU A 122 -5.88 20.63 -21.80
C GLU A 122 -6.33 19.81 -20.59
N ASN A 123 -5.56 18.77 -20.23
CA ASN A 123 -5.80 17.96 -19.04
C ASN A 123 -5.73 18.80 -17.76
N THR A 124 -4.72 19.69 -17.66
CA THR A 124 -4.57 20.58 -16.51
C THR A 124 -5.74 21.56 -16.40
N CYS A 125 -6.18 22.16 -17.52
CA CYS A 125 -7.34 23.04 -17.57
C CYS A 125 -8.64 22.32 -17.16
N ALA A 126 -8.84 21.08 -17.62
CA ALA A 126 -10.00 20.27 -17.22
C ALA A 126 -10.00 20.01 -15.70
N VAL A 127 -8.85 19.63 -15.13
CA VAL A 127 -8.70 19.45 -13.67
C VAL A 127 -8.99 20.74 -12.90
N LEU A 128 -8.51 21.88 -13.39
CA LEU A 128 -8.73 23.18 -12.74
C LEU A 128 -10.19 23.63 -12.78
N GLU A 129 -10.89 23.42 -13.90
CA GLU A 129 -12.33 23.72 -13.99
C GLU A 129 -13.17 22.78 -13.11
N ASP A 130 -12.80 21.50 -12.99
CA ASP A 130 -13.42 20.59 -12.03
C ASP A 130 -13.18 21.05 -10.59
N CYS A 131 -11.96 21.44 -10.23
CA CYS A 131 -11.67 22.03 -8.91
C CYS A 131 -12.52 23.27 -8.64
N LYS A 132 -12.63 24.19 -9.62
CA LYS A 132 -13.43 25.41 -9.50
C LYS A 132 -14.91 25.14 -9.30
N ARG A 133 -15.44 24.08 -9.92
CA ARG A 133 -16.82 23.60 -9.69
C ARG A 133 -17.00 23.00 -8.29
N LEU A 134 -16.06 22.17 -7.85
CA LEU A 134 -16.10 21.52 -6.52
C LEU A 134 -15.87 22.51 -5.37
N CYS A 135 -15.19 23.63 -5.60
CA CYS A 135 -14.97 24.67 -4.60
C CYS A 135 -16.08 25.74 -4.57
N GLN A 136 -17.20 25.55 -5.28
CA GLN A 136 -18.34 26.45 -5.16
C GLN A 136 -18.93 26.38 -3.73
N PRO A 137 -19.22 27.53 -3.07
CA PRO A 137 -19.71 27.54 -1.70
C PRO A 137 -20.98 26.69 -1.48
N SER A 138 -21.89 26.66 -2.45
CA SER A 138 -23.11 25.85 -2.38
C SER A 138 -22.80 24.35 -2.35
N TYR A 139 -21.92 23.88 -3.22
CA TYR A 139 -21.51 22.47 -3.29
C TYR A 139 -20.76 22.04 -2.03
N LEU A 140 -19.86 22.89 -1.51
CA LEU A 140 -19.18 22.64 -0.24
C LEU A 140 -20.15 22.57 0.94
N THR A 141 -21.20 23.40 0.94
CA THR A 141 -22.23 23.39 1.98
C THR A 141 -23.04 22.09 1.94
N GLU A 142 -23.48 21.66 0.75
CA GLU A 142 -24.17 20.38 0.57
C GLU A 142 -23.30 19.19 0.98
N LEU A 143 -22.01 19.20 0.63
CA LEU A 143 -21.06 18.16 1.00
C LEU A 143 -20.87 18.07 2.52
N VAL A 144 -20.71 19.22 3.19
CA VAL A 144 -20.58 19.29 4.64
C VAL A 144 -21.87 18.78 5.32
N GLN A 145 -23.04 19.17 4.83
CA GLN A 145 -24.32 18.67 5.34
C GLN A 145 -24.47 17.15 5.18
N GLU A 146 -23.98 16.57 4.08
CA GLU A 146 -23.94 15.10 3.94
C GLU A 146 -22.94 14.48 4.94
N TRP A 147 -21.78 15.09 5.18
CA TRP A 147 -20.81 14.57 6.15
C TRP A 147 -21.31 14.65 7.60
N GLU A 148 -21.97 15.74 7.98
CA GLU A 148 -22.53 15.93 9.33
C GLU A 148 -23.52 14.82 9.72
N LYS A 149 -24.23 14.22 8.74
CA LYS A 149 -25.13 13.09 8.98
C LYS A 149 -24.44 11.90 9.63
N ARG A 150 -23.13 11.73 9.43
CA ARG A 150 -22.36 10.62 10.01
C ARG A 150 -22.18 10.74 11.53
N GLU A 151 -22.29 11.96 12.04
CA GLU A 151 -22.01 12.27 13.45
C GLU A 151 -23.25 12.18 14.35
N ILE A 152 -24.46 12.03 13.78
CA ILE A 152 -25.75 12.06 14.50
C ILE A 152 -25.76 11.12 15.72
N PHE A 153 -25.35 9.87 15.55
CA PHE A 153 -25.34 8.90 16.65
C PHE A 153 -24.20 9.15 17.64
N LYS A 154 -23.05 9.64 17.16
CA LYS A 154 -21.89 9.95 18.00
C LYS A 154 -22.13 11.16 18.91
N ALA A 155 -22.87 12.16 18.41
CA ALA A 155 -23.23 13.36 19.16
C ALA A 155 -24.05 13.08 20.42
N SER A 156 -24.77 11.95 20.48
CA SER A 156 -25.54 11.55 21.66
C SER A 156 -24.66 11.16 22.86
N GLY A 157 -23.43 10.68 22.64
CA GLY A 157 -22.56 10.13 23.69
C GLY A 157 -23.00 8.77 24.27
N GLU A 158 -24.30 8.49 24.28
CA GLU A 158 -24.96 7.29 24.82
C GLU A 158 -24.53 5.99 24.14
N ILE A 159 -24.01 6.05 22.91
CA ILE A 159 -23.58 4.86 22.16
C ILE A 159 -22.54 4.02 22.93
N LYS A 160 -21.70 4.69 23.75
CA LYS A 160 -20.64 4.08 24.57
C LYS A 160 -21.18 3.15 25.65
N ASP A 161 -22.43 3.34 26.06
CA ASP A 161 -23.06 2.53 27.09
C ASP A 161 -23.49 1.15 26.57
N TYR A 162 -23.61 1.00 25.25
CA TYR A 162 -24.03 -0.26 24.60
C TYR A 162 -22.83 -1.11 24.18
N SER A 163 -22.25 -1.84 25.14
CA SER A 163 -21.09 -2.71 24.90
C SER A 163 -21.27 -3.80 23.82
N SER A 164 -22.53 -4.12 23.48
CA SER A 164 -22.91 -5.03 22.39
C SER A 164 -22.69 -4.44 20.99
N VAL A 165 -22.72 -3.10 20.86
CA VAL A 165 -22.48 -2.41 19.60
C VAL A 165 -21.00 -2.49 19.28
N VAL A 166 -20.67 -3.18 18.20
CA VAL A 166 -19.30 -3.35 17.73
C VAL A 166 -18.90 -2.20 16.84
N LYS A 167 -19.74 -1.89 15.84
CA LYS A 167 -19.52 -0.82 14.86
C LYS A 167 -20.85 -0.46 14.20
N TYR A 168 -20.92 0.70 13.60
CA TYR A 168 -22.03 1.07 12.72
C TYR A 168 -21.51 1.87 11.53
N ILE A 169 -22.30 1.92 10.46
CA ILE A 169 -22.01 2.74 9.28
C ILE A 169 -23.29 3.40 8.78
N LEU A 170 -23.16 4.65 8.34
CA LEU A 170 -24.24 5.47 7.81
C LEU A 170 -23.98 5.81 6.35
N GLY A 171 -25.01 5.75 5.53
CA GLY A 171 -24.91 6.16 4.14
C GLY A 171 -26.19 5.97 3.37
N ARG A 172 -26.02 5.76 2.07
CA ARG A 172 -27.11 5.51 1.13
C ARG A 172 -27.00 4.10 0.57
N LYS A 173 -28.12 3.39 0.54
CA LYS A 173 -28.28 2.09 -0.10
C LYS A 173 -29.46 2.21 -1.06
N ASN A 174 -29.20 2.07 -2.35
CA ASN A 174 -30.18 2.37 -3.41
C ASN A 174 -30.78 3.79 -3.25
N ASP A 175 -29.92 4.78 -3.03
CA ASP A 175 -30.23 6.21 -2.77
C ASP A 175 -31.02 6.53 -1.48
N GLN A 176 -31.46 5.50 -0.75
CA GLN A 176 -32.18 5.66 0.52
C GLN A 176 -31.21 5.75 1.72
N PRO A 177 -31.45 6.66 2.69
CA PRO A 177 -30.71 6.69 3.95
C PRO A 177 -30.74 5.32 4.65
N CYS A 178 -29.57 4.85 5.06
CA CYS A 178 -29.41 3.55 5.69
C CYS A 178 -28.39 3.63 6.83
N VAL A 179 -28.72 2.97 7.94
CA VAL A 179 -27.82 2.72 9.06
C VAL A 179 -27.64 1.21 9.19
N LYS A 180 -26.41 0.74 9.06
CA LYS A 180 -26.07 -0.67 9.31
C LYS A 180 -25.30 -0.77 10.62
N VAL A 181 -25.80 -1.57 11.55
CA VAL A 181 -25.28 -1.73 12.90
C VAL A 181 -24.80 -3.16 13.10
N PHE A 182 -23.54 -3.31 13.47
CA PHE A 182 -22.92 -4.59 13.80
C PHE A 182 -22.98 -4.78 15.31
N LEU A 183 -23.74 -5.77 15.76
CA LEU A 183 -23.87 -6.15 17.16
C LEU A 183 -23.13 -7.45 17.41
N ARG A 184 -22.41 -7.55 18.53
CA ARG A 184 -21.78 -8.80 18.96
C ARG A 184 -22.85 -9.87 19.17
N ASN A 185 -23.83 -9.52 20.02
CA ASN A 185 -24.95 -10.36 20.43
C ASN A 185 -26.26 -9.60 20.25
N ASP A 186 -27.37 -10.32 20.36
CA ASP A 186 -28.68 -9.70 20.27
C ASP A 186 -28.95 -8.79 21.48
N ASP A 187 -29.19 -7.51 21.23
CA ASP A 187 -29.38 -6.48 22.26
C ASP A 187 -30.51 -5.54 21.88
N GLU A 188 -31.68 -5.73 22.51
CA GLU A 188 -32.88 -4.94 22.23
C GLU A 188 -32.76 -3.48 22.71
N ASN A 189 -31.95 -3.20 23.73
CA ASN A 189 -31.75 -1.83 24.21
C ASN A 189 -30.93 -1.05 23.19
N ALA A 190 -29.85 -1.64 22.69
CA ALA A 190 -29.04 -1.06 21.62
C ALA A 190 -29.87 -0.87 20.34
N LYS A 191 -30.68 -1.86 19.95
CA LYS A 191 -31.57 -1.73 18.78
C LYS A 191 -32.59 -0.60 18.94
N SER A 192 -33.17 -0.45 20.13
CA SER A 192 -34.17 0.59 20.40
C SER A 192 -33.55 1.98 20.28
N PHE A 193 -32.35 2.18 20.85
CA PHE A 193 -31.58 3.41 20.68
C PHE A 193 -31.40 3.79 19.20
N PHE A 194 -30.94 2.86 18.36
CA PHE A 194 -30.76 3.15 16.93
C PHE A 194 -32.07 3.46 16.21
N LYS A 195 -33.17 2.82 16.59
CA LYS A 195 -34.51 3.08 16.03
C LYS A 195 -35.06 4.44 16.43
N GLU A 196 -34.81 4.90 17.66
CA GLU A 196 -35.26 6.20 18.16
C GLU A 196 -34.47 7.34 17.51
N GLN A 197 -33.14 7.19 17.41
CA GLN A 197 -32.24 8.20 16.86
C GLN A 197 -32.34 8.33 15.32
N ARG A 198 -32.99 7.38 14.64
CA ARG A 198 -33.16 7.40 13.17
C ARG A 198 -33.81 8.68 12.65
N ASN A 199 -34.65 9.31 13.46
CA ASN A 199 -35.36 10.55 13.11
C ASN A 199 -34.40 11.72 12.89
N GLY A 200 -33.17 11.66 13.42
CA GLY A 200 -32.11 12.63 13.13
C GLY A 200 -31.66 12.62 11.66
N LEU A 201 -31.92 11.53 10.92
CA LEU A 201 -31.59 11.40 9.49
C LEU A 201 -32.84 11.65 8.63
N SER A 202 -33.81 10.74 8.71
CA SER A 202 -35.12 10.82 8.07
C SER A 202 -36.03 9.71 8.61
N GLN A 203 -37.35 9.91 8.53
CA GLN A 203 -38.30 8.86 8.94
C GLN A 203 -38.20 7.59 8.07
N ASP A 204 -37.78 7.74 6.82
CA ASP A 204 -37.61 6.65 5.85
C ASP A 204 -36.25 5.95 5.96
N THR A 205 -35.43 6.31 6.95
CA THR A 205 -34.12 5.70 7.15
C THR A 205 -34.25 4.21 7.45
N GLN A 206 -33.63 3.39 6.60
CA GLN A 206 -33.55 1.95 6.78
C GLN A 206 -32.51 1.62 7.87
N ILE A 207 -32.83 0.65 8.74
CA ILE A 207 -31.88 0.17 9.74
C ILE A 207 -31.67 -1.32 9.55
N GLU A 208 -30.42 -1.73 9.36
CA GLU A 208 -29.99 -3.12 9.24
C GLU A 208 -29.18 -3.51 10.47
N PHE A 209 -29.61 -4.55 11.19
CA PHE A 209 -28.87 -5.11 12.31
C PHE A 209 -28.17 -6.40 11.89
N VAL A 210 -26.86 -6.46 12.08
CA VAL A 210 -26.03 -7.65 11.81
C VAL A 210 -25.55 -8.22 13.14
N LEU A 211 -26.04 -9.41 13.48
CA LEU A 211 -25.58 -10.17 14.65
C LEU A 211 -24.34 -10.98 14.28
N LEU A 212 -23.17 -10.63 14.83
CA LEU A 212 -21.91 -11.29 14.49
C LEU A 212 -21.86 -12.73 15.00
N GLU A 213 -22.21 -12.97 16.27
CA GLU A 213 -22.22 -14.33 16.83
C GLU A 213 -23.36 -15.18 16.23
N GLY A 214 -24.54 -14.59 16.03
CA GLY A 214 -25.71 -15.28 15.47
C GLY A 214 -25.57 -15.70 14.00
N ASN A 215 -24.79 -14.96 13.20
CA ASN A 215 -24.58 -15.26 11.77
C ASN A 215 -23.30 -16.04 11.46
N ARG A 216 -22.51 -16.40 12.49
CA ARG A 216 -21.18 -17.02 12.36
C ARG A 216 -21.15 -18.19 11.38
N LYS A 217 -22.06 -19.16 11.51
CA LYS A 217 -22.09 -20.32 10.60
C LYS A 217 -22.31 -19.94 9.13
N LYS A 218 -23.24 -19.02 8.85
CA LYS A 218 -23.52 -18.54 7.48
C LYS A 218 -22.32 -17.80 6.89
N THR A 219 -21.68 -16.95 7.70
CA THR A 219 -20.46 -16.23 7.29
C THR A 219 -19.34 -17.21 6.99
N TRP A 220 -19.16 -18.25 7.83
CA TRP A 220 -18.14 -19.28 7.62
C TRP A 220 -18.33 -20.00 6.29
N GLU A 221 -19.56 -20.47 6.01
CA GLU A 221 -19.88 -21.15 4.77
C GLU A 221 -19.59 -20.28 3.54
N ALA A 222 -19.95 -18.98 3.60
CA ALA A 222 -19.68 -18.03 2.53
C ALA A 222 -18.17 -17.80 2.31
N VAL A 223 -17.40 -17.61 3.40
CA VAL A 223 -15.95 -17.45 3.34
C VAL A 223 -15.29 -18.70 2.77
N MET A 224 -15.64 -19.88 3.28
CA MET A 224 -15.04 -21.15 2.86
C MET A 224 -15.34 -21.49 1.40
N LYS A 225 -16.52 -21.11 0.89
CA LYS A 225 -16.84 -21.23 -0.54
C LYS A 225 -15.84 -20.44 -1.39
N ILE A 226 -15.52 -19.20 -0.99
CA ILE A 226 -14.53 -18.37 -1.68
C ILE A 226 -13.14 -18.99 -1.58
N LYS A 227 -12.72 -19.40 -0.38
CA LYS A 227 -11.40 -19.99 -0.13
C LYS A 227 -11.17 -21.25 -0.93
N ARG A 228 -12.18 -22.10 -1.07
CA ARG A 228 -12.10 -23.30 -1.90
C ARG A 228 -11.75 -22.95 -3.34
N ILE A 229 -12.41 -21.95 -3.91
CA ILE A 229 -12.15 -21.52 -5.29
C ILE A 229 -10.77 -20.86 -5.41
N GLU A 230 -10.34 -20.06 -4.41
CA GLU A 230 -8.99 -19.48 -4.37
C GLU A 230 -7.90 -20.57 -4.38
N ARG A 231 -8.11 -21.68 -3.66
CA ARG A 231 -7.17 -22.82 -3.62
C ARG A 231 -7.15 -23.63 -4.91
N GLU A 232 -8.29 -23.79 -5.57
CA GLU A 232 -8.40 -24.52 -6.85
C GLU A 232 -7.87 -23.69 -8.04
N ALA A 233 -7.83 -22.36 -7.91
CA ALA A 233 -7.33 -21.45 -8.94
C ALA A 233 -5.77 -21.44 -9.00
N PRO A 234 -5.18 -21.21 -10.19
CA PRO A 234 -3.74 -21.08 -10.34
C PRO A 234 -3.15 -20.00 -9.43
N ASN A 235 -1.95 -20.25 -8.92
CA ASN A 235 -1.20 -19.27 -8.15
C ASN A 235 -0.87 -18.04 -9.01
N ILE A 236 -1.00 -16.84 -8.42
CA ILE A 236 -0.58 -15.59 -9.06
C ILE A 236 0.94 -15.66 -9.30
N PRO A 237 1.44 -15.43 -10.53
CA PRO A 237 2.86 -15.34 -10.79
C PRO A 237 3.52 -14.29 -9.89
N ARG A 238 4.71 -14.59 -9.35
CA ARG A 238 5.39 -13.73 -8.36
C ARG A 238 5.49 -12.26 -8.80
N LYS A 239 5.95 -12.01 -10.04
CA LYS A 239 6.03 -10.66 -10.60
C LYS A 239 4.67 -9.93 -10.59
N THR A 240 3.60 -10.62 -10.95
CA THR A 240 2.24 -10.06 -10.95
C THR A 240 1.74 -9.78 -9.54
N ARG A 241 2.06 -10.66 -8.58
CA ARG A 241 1.75 -10.46 -7.16
C ARG A 241 2.49 -9.23 -6.61
N ASP A 242 3.79 -9.12 -6.88
CA ASP A 242 4.62 -7.98 -6.47
C ASP A 242 4.05 -6.66 -7.04
N GLU A 243 3.68 -6.65 -8.34
CA GLU A 243 3.03 -5.49 -8.97
C GLU A 243 1.67 -5.12 -8.32
N LEU A 244 0.83 -6.12 -8.00
CA LEU A 244 -0.46 -5.90 -7.32
C LEU A 244 -0.28 -5.34 -5.91
N GLU A 245 0.64 -5.91 -5.13
CA GLU A 245 0.96 -5.47 -3.77
C GLU A 245 1.54 -4.05 -3.77
N GLU A 246 2.39 -3.70 -4.74
CA GLU A 246 2.91 -2.34 -4.91
C GLU A 246 1.79 -1.33 -5.18
N ILE A 247 0.85 -1.64 -6.09
CA ILE A 247 -0.30 -0.78 -6.39
C ILE A 247 -1.20 -0.65 -5.16
N ALA A 248 -1.50 -1.76 -4.49
CA ALA A 248 -2.32 -1.75 -3.28
C ALA A 248 -1.72 -0.86 -2.19
N ASN A 249 -0.42 -0.99 -1.93
CA ASN A 249 0.30 -0.18 -0.94
C ASN A 249 0.34 1.29 -1.34
N ARG A 250 0.63 1.61 -2.62
CA ARG A 250 0.75 3.01 -3.08
C ARG A 250 -0.57 3.77 -3.03
N GLU A 251 -1.70 3.10 -3.28
CA GLU A 251 -3.02 3.73 -3.28
C GLU A 251 -3.74 3.63 -1.92
N ALA A 252 -3.19 2.89 -0.95
CA ALA A 252 -3.86 2.60 0.33
C ALA A 252 -4.35 3.87 1.04
N ASP A 253 -3.48 4.87 1.24
CA ASP A 253 -3.84 6.10 1.96
C ASP A 253 -4.94 6.89 1.25
N LYS A 254 -4.90 6.93 -0.08
CA LYS A 254 -5.95 7.58 -0.88
C LYS A 254 -7.28 6.84 -0.76
N ILE A 255 -7.25 5.51 -0.81
CA ILE A 255 -8.46 4.69 -0.65
C ILE A 255 -9.03 4.88 0.74
N TYR A 256 -8.21 4.76 1.77
CA TYR A 256 -8.60 4.93 3.17
C TYR A 256 -9.11 6.34 3.47
N GLY A 257 -8.51 7.38 2.88
CA GLY A 257 -8.97 8.76 3.03
C GLY A 257 -10.26 9.07 2.27
N LYS A 258 -10.52 8.39 1.15
CA LYS A 258 -11.72 8.60 0.32
C LYS A 258 -12.90 7.71 0.69
N TYR A 259 -12.65 6.56 1.32
CA TYR A 259 -13.67 5.53 1.55
C TYR A 259 -13.62 5.06 3.00
N SER A 260 -14.53 5.59 3.84
CA SER A 260 -14.57 5.27 5.28
C SER A 260 -15.09 3.86 5.56
N ASN A 261 -15.81 3.26 4.61
CA ASN A 261 -16.29 1.88 4.71
C ASN A 261 -15.18 0.84 4.47
N VAL A 262 -14.02 1.20 3.91
CA VAL A 262 -12.91 0.28 3.63
C VAL A 262 -12.10 -0.01 4.91
N VAL A 263 -11.95 -1.28 5.22
CA VAL A 263 -11.23 -1.80 6.40
C VAL A 263 -9.94 -2.53 6.04
N GLY A 264 -9.73 -2.93 4.78
CA GLY A 264 -8.56 -3.69 4.36
C GLY A 264 -8.34 -3.70 2.86
N ILE A 265 -7.09 -3.88 2.44
CA ILE A 265 -6.73 -4.04 1.03
C ILE A 265 -5.82 -5.28 0.91
N GLY A 266 -6.13 -6.14 -0.05
CA GLY A 266 -5.35 -7.34 -0.33
C GLY A 266 -5.33 -7.69 -1.80
N VAL A 267 -4.84 -8.90 -2.10
CA VAL A 267 -4.78 -9.45 -3.45
C VAL A 267 -5.44 -10.83 -3.48
N SER A 268 -6.05 -11.18 -4.62
CA SER A 268 -6.64 -12.51 -4.84
C SER A 268 -6.37 -12.97 -6.27
N ASN A 269 -6.34 -14.29 -6.47
CA ASN A 269 -6.23 -14.93 -7.79
C ASN A 269 -7.59 -15.08 -8.48
N ILE A 270 -8.68 -14.67 -7.82
CA ILE A 270 -10.02 -14.68 -8.37
C ILE A 270 -10.73 -13.34 -8.10
N HIS A 271 -11.55 -12.93 -9.05
CA HIS A 271 -12.43 -11.77 -8.95
C HIS A 271 -13.89 -12.24 -8.85
N ILE A 272 -14.58 -11.82 -7.80
CA ILE A 272 -15.98 -12.16 -7.53
C ILE A 272 -16.86 -10.97 -7.96
N GLY A 273 -17.35 -11.02 -9.20
CA GLY A 273 -18.30 -10.02 -9.68
C GLY A 273 -19.70 -10.24 -9.12
N ASN A 274 -20.66 -9.41 -9.57
CA ASN A 274 -22.05 -9.41 -9.12
C ASN A 274 -22.82 -10.75 -9.20
N ASP A 275 -22.24 -11.81 -9.76
CA ASP A 275 -22.71 -13.22 -9.66
C ASP A 275 -21.72 -14.23 -10.29
N ASN A 276 -20.64 -13.77 -10.93
CA ASN A 276 -19.68 -14.64 -11.64
C ASN A 276 -18.28 -14.57 -11.02
N VAL A 277 -17.68 -15.74 -10.79
CA VAL A 277 -16.28 -15.87 -10.37
C VAL A 277 -15.40 -15.97 -11.60
N LYS A 278 -14.42 -15.06 -11.71
CA LYS A 278 -13.41 -15.08 -12.77
C LYS A 278 -12.05 -15.41 -12.19
N ILE A 279 -11.35 -16.37 -12.79
CA ILE A 279 -9.96 -16.68 -12.45
C ILE A 279 -9.06 -15.60 -13.07
N THR A 280 -8.85 -14.52 -12.34
CA THR A 280 -7.98 -13.41 -12.74
C THR A 280 -7.41 -12.75 -11.50
N PRO A 281 -6.09 -12.43 -11.48
CA PRO A 281 -5.52 -11.65 -10.40
C PRO A 281 -6.19 -10.28 -10.27
N CYS A 282 -6.55 -9.90 -9.05
CA CYS A 282 -7.22 -8.64 -8.75
C CYS A 282 -6.83 -8.10 -7.37
N ILE A 283 -7.16 -6.83 -7.13
CA ILE A 283 -7.03 -6.18 -5.82
C ILE A 283 -8.34 -6.36 -5.08
N VAL A 284 -8.30 -6.76 -3.82
CA VAL A 284 -9.48 -6.96 -2.98
C VAL A 284 -9.63 -5.78 -2.03
N LEU A 285 -10.76 -5.10 -2.09
CA LEU A 285 -11.18 -4.08 -1.13
C LEU A 285 -12.12 -4.72 -0.11
N TYR A 286 -11.65 -4.82 1.13
CA TYR A 286 -12.47 -5.28 2.23
C TYR A 286 -13.23 -4.09 2.83
N CYS A 287 -14.55 -4.16 2.88
CA CYS A 287 -15.41 -3.07 3.37
C CYS A 287 -16.49 -3.55 4.33
N LEU A 288 -17.09 -2.64 5.10
CA LEU A 288 -18.18 -3.01 6.04
C LEU A 288 -19.48 -3.41 5.32
N ASP A 289 -19.76 -2.81 4.17
CA ASP A 289 -20.90 -3.14 3.32
C ASP A 289 -20.57 -2.76 1.87
N LYS A 290 -20.80 -3.67 0.93
CA LYS A 290 -20.45 -3.48 -0.49
C LYS A 290 -21.47 -2.67 -1.28
N THR A 291 -22.67 -2.48 -0.72
CA THR A 291 -23.83 -1.83 -1.35
C THR A 291 -24.15 -0.46 -0.77
N LEU A 292 -23.64 -0.17 0.44
CA LEU A 292 -23.84 1.10 1.13
C LEU A 292 -22.70 2.07 0.82
N VAL A 293 -23.05 3.25 0.34
CA VAL A 293 -22.13 4.36 0.10
C VAL A 293 -22.24 5.37 1.25
N PRO A 294 -21.19 5.59 2.06
CA PRO A 294 -21.27 6.54 3.17
C PRO A 294 -21.66 7.96 2.73
N PHE A 295 -22.36 8.71 3.58
CA PHE A 295 -22.89 10.04 3.18
C PHE A 295 -21.77 11.01 2.77
N GLY A 296 -21.82 11.57 1.57
CA GLY A 296 -20.75 12.44 1.04
C GLY A 296 -19.49 11.68 0.59
N GLU A 297 -19.58 10.37 0.40
CA GLU A 297 -18.59 9.55 -0.33
C GLU A 297 -19.15 9.11 -1.69
N THR A 298 -18.27 8.51 -2.50
CA THR A 298 -18.62 7.90 -3.80
C THR A 298 -18.57 6.38 -3.71
N PRO A 299 -19.19 5.64 -4.65
CA PRO A 299 -19.05 4.18 -4.70
C PRO A 299 -17.57 3.74 -4.76
N LEU A 300 -17.30 2.56 -4.22
CA LEU A 300 -15.96 1.95 -4.27
C LEU A 300 -15.49 1.79 -5.71
N PRO A 301 -14.18 2.00 -5.99
CA PRO A 301 -13.66 1.92 -7.33
C PRO A 301 -13.75 0.50 -7.86
N SER A 302 -14.04 0.36 -9.15
CA SER A 302 -14.03 -0.94 -9.85
C SER A 302 -12.63 -1.34 -10.33
N HIS A 303 -11.68 -0.41 -10.32
CA HIS A 303 -10.31 -0.60 -10.78
C HIS A 303 -9.32 0.20 -9.96
N MET A 304 -8.11 -0.34 -9.81
CA MET A 304 -6.94 0.34 -9.25
C MET A 304 -5.76 0.11 -10.18
N GLY A 305 -5.34 1.18 -10.87
CA GLY A 305 -4.41 1.07 -11.99
C GLY A 305 -5.01 0.24 -13.14
N LYS A 306 -4.29 -0.78 -13.59
CA LYS A 306 -4.75 -1.70 -14.66
C LYS A 306 -5.55 -2.91 -14.14
N TYR A 307 -5.70 -3.06 -12.82
CA TYR A 307 -6.30 -4.23 -12.20
C TYR A 307 -7.72 -3.97 -11.72
N LEU A 308 -8.56 -5.01 -11.77
CA LEU A 308 -9.90 -4.99 -11.21
C LEU A 308 -9.86 -4.91 -9.67
N CYS A 309 -10.86 -4.26 -9.10
CA CYS A 309 -11.16 -4.27 -7.67
C CYS A 309 -12.32 -5.23 -7.39
N ASP A 310 -12.07 -6.20 -6.52
CA ASP A 310 -13.06 -7.12 -5.96
C ASP A 310 -13.46 -6.62 -4.57
N THR A 311 -14.74 -6.37 -4.34
CA THR A 311 -15.23 -5.83 -3.07
C THR A 311 -15.82 -6.94 -2.20
N ARG A 312 -15.27 -7.12 -1.01
CA ARG A 312 -15.68 -8.17 -0.06
C ARG A 312 -16.06 -7.56 1.28
N GLU A 313 -17.12 -8.07 1.90
CA GLU A 313 -17.55 -7.59 3.20
C GLU A 313 -16.66 -8.15 4.32
N LYS A 314 -16.22 -7.28 5.24
CA LYS A 314 -15.40 -7.61 6.40
C LYS A 314 -15.50 -6.51 7.47
N ILE A 315 -15.51 -6.90 8.73
CA ILE A 315 -15.27 -6.06 9.90
C ILE A 315 -14.01 -6.53 10.62
N VAL A 316 -13.22 -5.61 11.20
CA VAL A 316 -12.01 -5.94 11.97
C VAL A 316 -12.01 -5.18 13.30
N MET A 317 -11.62 -5.84 14.39
CA MET A 317 -11.57 -5.30 15.75
C MET A 317 -10.29 -5.71 16.50
N PHE A 318 -9.84 -4.88 17.44
CA PHE A 318 -8.85 -5.28 18.46
C PHE A 318 -9.42 -6.31 19.45
N GLY A 319 -8.57 -7.17 20.00
CA GLY A 319 -8.95 -8.04 21.12
C GLY A 319 -8.70 -7.42 22.50
N SER A 320 -9.55 -7.70 23.51
CA SER A 320 -9.42 -7.24 24.90
C SER A 320 -9.98 -8.27 25.92
N CYS A 321 -9.38 -8.45 27.09
CA CYS A 321 -9.66 -9.57 28.04
C CYS A 321 -10.40 -9.17 29.34
N GLU A 322 -11.04 -10.14 30.03
CA GLU A 322 -11.34 -10.14 31.47
C GLU A 322 -10.98 -11.51 32.15
N SER A 323 -9.95 -11.53 33.04
CA SER A 323 -9.57 -12.54 34.08
C SER A 323 -8.81 -13.85 33.73
N CYS A 324 -7.69 -14.15 34.45
CA CYS A 324 -7.10 -15.51 34.76
C CYS A 324 -5.80 -15.50 35.67
N LEU A 325 -5.50 -16.59 36.41
CA LEU A 325 -4.67 -16.66 37.66
C LEU A 325 -3.14 -16.98 37.64
N ASN A 326 -2.47 -17.44 36.56
CA ASN A 326 -0.99 -17.71 36.53
C ASN A 326 -0.25 -17.21 35.26
N VAL A 327 1.03 -16.75 35.32
CA VAL A 327 1.77 -16.11 34.19
C VAL A 327 2.52 -17.13 33.32
N ASN A 328 2.15 -17.28 32.05
CA ASN A 328 2.84 -18.01 30.99
C ASN A 328 2.48 -17.38 29.62
N PRO A 329 3.17 -17.71 28.50
CA PRO A 329 2.63 -17.42 27.17
C PRO A 329 1.16 -17.83 27.03
N GLY A 330 0.33 -16.90 26.59
CA GLY A 330 -1.12 -17.01 26.50
C GLY A 330 -1.89 -16.60 27.75
N CYS A 331 -1.24 -16.16 28.83
CA CYS A 331 -1.95 -15.79 30.06
C CYS A 331 -2.45 -14.34 30.07
N ASP A 332 -3.57 -14.11 30.76
CA ASP A 332 -4.17 -12.79 31.02
C ASP A 332 -3.16 -11.83 31.64
N ILE A 333 -2.86 -10.74 30.96
CA ILE A 333 -2.10 -9.63 31.49
C ILE A 333 -2.84 -8.35 31.22
N GLY A 334 -2.66 -7.35 32.06
CA GLY A 334 -3.26 -6.05 31.80
C GLY A 334 -2.45 -4.91 32.39
N SER A 335 -2.66 -3.74 31.81
CA SER A 335 -2.40 -2.46 32.46
C SER A 335 -3.66 -2.05 33.25
N HIS A 336 -3.64 -0.85 33.84
CA HIS A 336 -4.85 -0.26 34.42
C HIS A 336 -5.94 0.07 33.37
N PHE A 337 -5.65 -0.06 32.07
CA PHE A 337 -6.51 0.42 30.99
C PHE A 337 -7.10 -0.72 30.16
N PHE A 338 -6.26 -1.70 29.81
CA PHE A 338 -6.62 -2.79 28.91
C PHE A 338 -6.01 -4.11 29.38
N ALA A 339 -6.58 -5.20 28.91
CA ALA A 339 -6.10 -6.56 29.17
C ALA A 339 -5.97 -7.36 27.88
N GLY A 340 -5.06 -8.32 27.87
CA GLY A 340 -4.72 -9.17 26.75
C GLY A 340 -3.91 -10.38 27.20
N SER A 341 -3.07 -10.91 26.31
CA SER A 341 -2.28 -12.12 26.53
C SER A 341 -0.78 -11.79 26.56
N ALA A 342 -0.04 -12.47 27.43
CA ALA A 342 1.41 -12.54 27.31
C ALA A 342 1.78 -13.36 26.07
N GLY A 343 2.70 -12.87 25.24
CA GLY A 343 3.14 -13.52 24.01
C GLY A 343 4.38 -14.36 24.23
N PHE A 344 5.49 -13.97 23.59
CA PHE A 344 6.75 -14.70 23.69
C PHE A 344 7.56 -14.28 24.91
N LEU A 345 8.13 -15.24 25.65
CA LEU A 345 9.19 -14.93 26.60
C LEU A 345 10.44 -14.49 25.84
N VAL A 346 11.09 -13.43 26.34
CA VAL A 346 12.29 -12.88 25.74
C VAL A 346 13.38 -12.58 26.76
N ASN A 347 14.63 -12.74 26.33
CA ASN A 347 15.79 -12.15 27.00
C ASN A 347 16.46 -11.15 26.05
N SER A 348 16.91 -10.01 26.60
CA SER A 348 17.75 -9.08 25.85
C SER A 348 19.22 -9.30 26.19
N SER A 349 20.05 -9.42 25.16
CA SER A 349 21.51 -9.49 25.30
C SER A 349 22.16 -8.12 25.48
N ASN A 350 21.51 -7.04 25.00
CA ASN A 350 22.02 -5.67 25.09
C ASN A 350 21.77 -5.03 26.46
N CYS A 351 20.64 -5.34 27.08
CA CYS A 351 20.29 -4.90 28.43
C CYS A 351 19.77 -6.13 29.16
N PRO A 352 20.58 -6.82 29.99
CA PRO A 352 20.19 -8.11 30.55
C PRO A 352 18.93 -7.99 31.40
N PHE A 353 17.82 -8.42 30.80
CA PHE A 353 16.53 -8.57 31.45
C PHE A 353 15.79 -9.75 30.84
N THR A 354 14.93 -10.35 31.64
CA THR A 354 13.91 -11.29 31.21
C THR A 354 12.58 -10.58 31.14
N GLY A 355 11.81 -10.89 30.10
CA GLY A 355 10.59 -10.20 29.78
C GLY A 355 9.67 -11.04 28.91
N PHE A 356 8.64 -10.39 28.39
CA PHE A 356 7.81 -10.97 27.35
C PHE A 356 7.35 -9.92 26.35
N LEU A 357 7.02 -10.37 25.14
CA LEU A 357 6.33 -9.58 24.13
C LEU A 357 4.82 -9.68 24.34
N THR A 358 4.09 -8.59 24.09
CA THR A 358 2.61 -8.57 24.01
C THR A 358 2.19 -7.51 22.99
N ALA A 359 0.91 -7.18 22.86
CA ALA A 359 0.43 -6.10 22.01
C ALA A 359 0.57 -4.74 22.72
N ALA A 360 0.93 -3.68 21.99
CA ALA A 360 1.09 -2.35 22.57
C ALA A 360 -0.25 -1.76 23.04
N HIS A 361 -1.34 -2.02 22.33
CA HIS A 361 -2.67 -1.56 22.76
C HIS A 361 -3.18 -2.20 24.05
N VAL A 362 -2.54 -3.27 24.54
CA VAL A 362 -2.87 -3.89 25.83
C VAL A 362 -2.25 -3.11 27.00
N VAL A 363 -1.14 -2.41 26.76
CA VAL A 363 -0.30 -1.87 27.83
C VAL A 363 -0.24 -0.34 27.88
N VAL A 364 -0.77 0.35 26.88
CA VAL A 364 -0.75 1.82 26.79
C VAL A 364 -2.16 2.40 26.90
N LYS A 365 -2.30 3.46 27.70
CA LYS A 365 -3.58 4.16 27.93
C LYS A 365 -4.20 4.73 26.65
N ASP A 366 -3.39 5.42 25.86
CA ASP A 366 -3.82 6.07 24.63
C ASP A 366 -2.83 5.72 23.52
N VAL A 367 -3.16 4.72 22.72
CA VAL A 367 -2.33 4.31 21.59
C VAL A 367 -2.25 5.38 20.48
N SER A 368 -3.20 6.31 20.44
CA SER A 368 -3.17 7.43 19.48
C SER A 368 -1.96 8.32 19.71
N SER A 369 -1.53 8.44 20.97
CA SER A 369 -0.37 9.23 21.38
C SER A 369 0.97 8.62 20.97
N ILE A 370 1.00 7.33 20.62
CA ILE A 370 2.22 6.59 20.25
C ILE A 370 2.17 6.00 18.84
N TYR A 371 1.10 6.25 18.09
CA TYR A 371 0.97 5.77 16.72
C TYR A 371 1.88 6.55 15.78
N GLU A 372 2.76 5.86 15.07
CA GLU A 372 3.50 6.45 13.94
C GLU A 372 3.12 5.76 12.62
N GLU A 373 2.65 6.56 11.67
CA GLU A 373 2.22 6.08 10.37
C GLU A 373 3.38 5.55 9.53
N ASN A 374 4.58 6.12 9.64
CA ASN A 374 5.79 5.65 8.97
C ASN A 374 7.03 6.07 9.77
N SER A 375 7.73 5.12 10.37
CA SER A 375 9.00 5.43 11.04
C SER A 375 10.09 4.40 10.72
N PRO A 376 11.25 4.85 10.20
CA PRO A 376 12.42 3.99 10.05
C PRO A 376 13.12 3.72 11.39
N ASN A 377 12.85 4.53 12.42
CA ASN A 377 13.49 4.45 13.74
C ASN A 377 12.43 4.71 14.83
N PHE A 378 11.72 3.67 15.25
CA PHE A 378 10.96 3.70 16.51
C PHE A 378 11.93 3.62 17.69
N ILE A 379 12.70 4.69 17.89
CA ILE A 379 13.26 5.06 19.19
C ILE A 379 12.56 6.36 19.58
N VAL A 380 11.22 6.40 19.48
CA VAL A 380 10.43 7.46 20.09
C VAL A 380 10.05 6.97 21.48
N ASN A 381 10.70 7.60 22.46
CA ASN A 381 10.69 7.31 23.90
C ASN A 381 9.31 6.95 24.48
N THR A 382 9.02 5.65 24.68
CA THR A 382 8.18 5.22 25.80
C THR A 382 9.00 4.84 27.04
N TYR A 383 10.33 5.11 27.04
CA TYR A 383 11.22 4.88 28.18
C TYR A 383 10.72 5.50 29.51
N ASN A 384 9.85 6.51 29.44
CA ASN A 384 9.23 7.17 30.60
C ASN A 384 7.79 6.72 30.90
N GLN A 385 7.17 5.90 30.05
CA GLN A 385 5.87 5.27 30.32
C GLN A 385 6.12 3.90 30.97
N GLN A 386 6.65 3.91 32.19
CA GLN A 386 6.78 2.70 33.02
C GLN A 386 5.41 2.32 33.58
N GLU A 387 4.52 1.89 32.68
CA GLU A 387 3.22 1.37 33.07
C GLU A 387 3.43 0.00 33.72
N ASP A 388 2.82 -0.18 34.88
CA ASP A 388 2.83 -1.46 35.58
C ASP A 388 1.99 -2.46 34.79
N ILE A 389 2.43 -3.71 34.79
CA ILE A 389 1.68 -4.82 34.21
C ILE A 389 1.28 -5.77 35.33
N MET A 390 -0.01 -6.03 35.41
CA MET A 390 -0.64 -6.91 36.39
C MET A 390 -0.92 -8.27 35.78
N HIS A 391 -0.85 -9.28 36.63
CA HIS A 391 -1.29 -10.62 36.29
C HIS A 391 -1.87 -11.37 37.52
N PRO A 392 -3.11 -11.88 37.44
CA PRO A 392 -4.16 -11.53 36.47
C PRO A 392 -4.30 -10.02 36.24
N SER A 393 -4.86 -9.59 35.12
CA SER A 393 -5.07 -8.16 34.79
C SER A 393 -5.83 -7.42 35.91
N ASN A 394 -6.74 -8.09 36.62
CA ASN A 394 -7.54 -7.53 37.70
C ASN A 394 -7.00 -7.79 39.13
N SER A 395 -5.84 -8.44 39.28
CA SER A 395 -5.37 -8.93 40.58
C SER A 395 -4.61 -7.93 41.44
N GLY A 396 -4.19 -6.79 40.85
CA GLY A 396 -3.24 -5.86 41.47
C GLY A 396 -1.83 -6.43 41.65
N LYS A 397 -1.57 -7.70 41.31
CA LYS A 397 -0.25 -8.33 41.38
C LYS A 397 0.60 -7.88 40.21
N LYS A 398 1.49 -6.93 40.46
CA LYS A 398 2.49 -6.47 39.50
C LYS A 398 3.48 -7.59 39.14
N ILE A 399 3.65 -7.84 37.85
CA ILE A 399 4.59 -8.83 37.32
C ILE A 399 5.69 -8.24 36.45
N GLY A 400 5.57 -6.96 36.08
CA GLY A 400 6.56 -6.28 35.28
C GLY A 400 6.19 -4.84 35.00
N VAL A 401 7.01 -4.19 34.19
CA VAL A 401 6.80 -2.84 33.68
C VAL A 401 7.02 -2.82 32.18
N VAL A 402 6.27 -1.97 31.48
CA VAL A 402 6.51 -1.72 30.06
C VAL A 402 7.92 -1.15 29.89
N HIS A 403 8.73 -1.83 29.06
CA HIS A 403 10.07 -1.38 28.70
C HIS A 403 10.06 -0.57 27.41
N ASN A 404 9.29 -1.01 26.41
CA ASN A 404 9.15 -0.29 25.14
C ASN A 404 7.85 -0.67 24.43
N CYS A 405 7.34 0.21 23.57
CA CYS A 405 6.14 -0.01 22.76
C CYS A 405 6.39 0.42 21.32
N ILE A 406 5.85 -0.33 20.37
CA ILE A 406 5.86 -0.04 18.95
C ILE A 406 4.42 -0.19 18.47
N PHE A 407 3.83 0.92 18.04
CA PHE A 407 2.47 0.97 17.52
C PHE A 407 2.46 1.80 16.24
N GLY A 408 2.15 1.18 15.10
CA GLY A 408 2.21 1.81 13.78
C GLY A 408 3.08 1.05 12.79
N ASN A 409 3.70 1.71 11.80
CA ASN A 409 4.46 1.04 10.74
C ASN A 409 5.98 1.20 10.91
N TYR A 410 6.61 0.17 11.47
CA TYR A 410 8.06 0.10 11.70
C TYR A 410 8.74 -0.80 10.66
N CYS A 411 9.79 -0.30 10.01
CA CYS A 411 10.49 -1.02 8.92
C CYS A 411 9.51 -1.55 7.85
N SER A 412 8.53 -0.73 7.48
CA SER A 412 7.44 -1.07 6.55
C SER A 412 6.52 -2.21 7.02
N ASN A 413 6.55 -2.60 8.29
CA ASN A 413 5.62 -3.58 8.86
C ASN A 413 4.79 -2.94 9.98
N GLY A 414 3.48 -3.10 9.85
CA GLY A 414 2.49 -2.84 10.87
C GLY A 414 2.82 -3.64 12.11
N SER A 415 3.07 -2.91 13.19
CA SER A 415 3.59 -3.38 14.45
C SER A 415 2.69 -2.87 15.56
N ASP A 416 2.21 -3.80 16.38
CA ASP A 416 1.45 -3.55 17.59
C ASP A 416 2.04 -4.46 18.64
N VAL A 417 3.17 -4.02 19.20
CA VAL A 417 4.04 -4.84 20.05
C VAL A 417 4.56 -4.02 21.21
N ALA A 418 4.48 -4.58 22.41
CA ALA A 418 5.17 -4.08 23.58
C ALA A 418 6.16 -5.10 24.12
N ILE A 419 7.25 -4.58 24.68
CA ILE A 419 8.25 -5.34 25.43
C ILE A 419 7.99 -5.04 26.90
N VAL A 420 7.67 -6.06 27.68
CA VAL A 420 7.49 -5.95 29.13
C VAL A 420 8.69 -6.56 29.82
N ARG A 421 9.33 -5.80 30.71
CA ARG A 421 10.38 -6.30 31.59
C ARG A 421 9.74 -6.91 32.83
N MET A 422 10.00 -8.18 33.09
CA MET A 422 9.48 -8.87 34.26
C MET A 422 10.22 -8.43 35.53
N SER A 423 9.49 -8.40 36.64
CA SER A 423 10.07 -8.20 37.97
C SER A 423 10.95 -9.40 38.34
N SER A 424 12.03 -9.17 39.12
CA SER A 424 12.97 -10.21 39.56
C SER A 424 12.33 -11.38 40.31
N ASP A 425 11.18 -11.12 40.94
CA ASP A 425 10.49 -12.08 41.82
C ASP A 425 9.58 -13.04 41.03
N VAL A 426 9.46 -12.84 39.72
CA VAL A 426 8.68 -13.72 38.84
C VAL A 426 9.58 -14.86 38.36
N LYS A 427 9.39 -16.04 38.94
CA LYS A 427 10.08 -17.27 38.52
C LYS A 427 9.61 -17.65 37.11
N THR A 428 10.55 -17.73 36.18
CA THR A 428 10.39 -18.43 34.90
C THR A 428 11.10 -19.79 35.01
N THR A 429 10.60 -20.80 34.29
CA THR A 429 11.31 -22.06 34.09
C THR A 429 12.65 -21.77 33.37
N GLU A 430 13.69 -22.58 33.62
CA GLU A 430 14.99 -22.41 32.95
C GLU A 430 14.80 -22.33 31.44
N ALA A 431 15.30 -21.26 30.83
CA ALA A 431 15.08 -20.97 29.43
C ALA A 431 15.81 -22.03 28.57
N PRO A 432 15.10 -22.81 27.74
CA PRO A 432 15.74 -23.71 26.77
C PRO A 432 16.55 -22.92 25.73
N GLU A 433 17.18 -23.59 24.76
CA GLU A 433 17.83 -22.87 23.66
C GLU A 433 16.86 -21.90 22.95
N PRO A 434 17.36 -20.73 22.49
CA PRO A 434 16.52 -19.74 21.84
C PRO A 434 15.94 -20.28 20.53
N LEU A 435 14.66 -20.02 20.30
CA LEU A 435 13.97 -20.43 19.09
C LEU A 435 14.41 -19.58 17.90
N THR A 436 14.52 -20.23 16.74
CA THR A 436 14.75 -19.53 15.46
C THR A 436 13.42 -19.01 14.92
N ILE A 437 13.33 -17.69 14.73
CA ILE A 437 12.16 -17.01 14.15
C ILE A 437 11.98 -17.43 12.69
N ALA A 438 10.74 -17.64 12.27
CA ALA A 438 10.40 -18.06 10.92
C ALA A 438 10.95 -17.08 9.85
N ASP A 439 11.61 -17.63 8.83
CA ASP A 439 12.14 -16.84 7.73
C ASP A 439 11.07 -16.64 6.63
N LYS A 440 11.03 -15.45 6.04
CA LYS A 440 10.09 -15.10 4.96
C LYS A 440 10.22 -16.06 3.76
N ALA A 441 11.44 -16.51 3.45
CA ALA A 441 11.68 -17.44 2.34
C ALA A 441 11.07 -18.84 2.57
N SER A 442 10.81 -19.22 3.83
CA SER A 442 10.19 -20.49 4.20
C SER A 442 8.66 -20.46 4.22
N LEU A 443 8.04 -19.28 4.04
CA LEU A 443 6.59 -19.13 4.15
C LEU A 443 5.88 -19.45 2.83
N GLN A 444 4.81 -20.24 2.93
CA GLN A 444 3.90 -20.63 1.86
C GLN A 444 2.49 -20.15 2.22
N PHE A 445 1.81 -19.55 1.24
CA PHE A 445 0.49 -18.92 1.39
C PHE A 445 -0.56 -19.66 0.55
N ASP A 446 -0.40 -20.97 0.40
CA ASP A 446 -1.34 -21.86 -0.30
C ASP A 446 -2.37 -22.48 0.66
N GLY A 447 -2.33 -22.09 1.95
CA GLY A 447 -3.19 -22.61 2.99
C GLY A 447 -2.74 -23.95 3.58
N SER A 448 -1.54 -24.44 3.24
CA SER A 448 -0.97 -25.67 3.82
C SER A 448 -0.26 -25.43 5.16
N MET A 449 0.24 -24.23 5.40
CA MET A 449 1.03 -23.93 6.59
C MET A 449 0.16 -23.77 7.83
N LYS A 450 0.31 -24.72 8.77
CA LYS A 450 -0.32 -24.64 10.09
C LYS A 450 0.43 -23.69 11.00
N VAL A 451 -0.36 -22.96 11.79
CA VAL A 451 0.11 -22.14 12.89
C VAL A 451 -0.62 -22.53 14.16
N ILE A 452 0.03 -22.27 15.29
CA ILE A 452 -0.52 -22.48 16.62
C ILE A 452 -0.31 -21.22 17.45
N LYS A 453 -1.26 -20.92 18.33
CA LYS A 453 -1.08 -19.92 19.37
C LYS A 453 -1.64 -20.42 20.69
N ARG A 454 -1.21 -19.79 21.77
CA ARG A 454 -1.89 -19.86 23.07
C ARG A 454 -2.31 -18.45 23.46
N GLY A 455 -3.60 -18.24 23.67
CA GLY A 455 -4.18 -16.96 24.09
C GLY A 455 -5.07 -17.14 25.30
N ASN A 456 -5.37 -16.02 25.97
CA ASN A 456 -6.05 -16.08 27.25
C ASN A 456 -7.49 -16.60 27.14
N VAL A 457 -8.18 -16.26 26.05
CA VAL A 457 -9.62 -16.55 25.91
C VAL A 457 -9.84 -17.87 25.20
N THR A 458 -9.08 -18.16 24.16
CA THR A 458 -9.26 -19.41 23.41
C THR A 458 -8.37 -20.54 23.90
N GLY A 459 -7.44 -20.28 24.81
CA GLY A 459 -6.40 -21.24 25.15
C GLY A 459 -5.51 -21.54 23.94
N GLU A 460 -5.13 -22.80 23.79
CA GLU A 460 -4.35 -23.27 22.65
C GLU A 460 -5.24 -23.54 21.43
N THR A 461 -4.93 -22.89 20.31
CA THR A 461 -5.71 -23.00 19.07
C THR A 461 -4.80 -23.05 17.85
N THR A 462 -5.29 -23.71 16.81
CA THR A 462 -4.61 -23.91 15.52
C THR A 462 -5.35 -23.20 14.39
N GLY A 463 -4.59 -22.82 13.35
CA GLY A 463 -5.09 -22.13 12.18
C GLY A 463 -4.14 -22.28 11.01
N PHE A 464 -4.46 -21.63 9.89
CA PHE A 464 -3.67 -21.68 8.67
C PHE A 464 -3.12 -20.31 8.30
N LEU A 465 -1.82 -20.22 8.03
CA LEU A 465 -1.22 -19.02 7.45
C LEU A 465 -1.78 -18.84 6.03
N GLU A 466 -2.59 -17.80 5.86
CA GLU A 466 -3.36 -17.63 4.64
C GLU A 466 -2.66 -16.70 3.64
N ARG A 467 -2.38 -15.47 4.05
CA ARG A 467 -1.83 -14.43 3.16
C ARG A 467 -1.06 -13.38 3.95
N THR A 468 -0.31 -12.56 3.22
CA THR A 468 0.13 -11.25 3.71
C THR A 468 -0.89 -10.21 3.27
N LEU A 469 -1.29 -9.33 4.19
CA LEU A 469 -2.13 -8.17 3.88
C LEU A 469 -1.23 -6.97 3.62
N SER A 470 -1.43 -6.32 2.48
CA SER A 470 -0.75 -5.07 2.12
C SER A 470 -0.98 -4.01 3.19
N SER A 471 -2.24 -3.82 3.57
CA SER A 471 -2.63 -2.93 4.66
C SER A 471 -3.94 -3.35 5.32
N ILE A 472 -4.09 -3.03 6.59
CA ILE A 472 -5.33 -3.18 7.35
C ILE A 472 -5.60 -1.94 8.19
N ARG A 473 -6.84 -1.47 8.20
CA ARG A 473 -7.30 -0.38 9.06
C ARG A 473 -8.03 -0.98 10.26
N VAL A 474 -7.51 -0.73 11.45
CA VAL A 474 -8.09 -1.23 12.71
C VAL A 474 -8.52 -0.04 13.56
N GLY A 475 -9.76 -0.05 14.03
CA GLY A 475 -10.30 0.97 14.93
C GLY A 475 -10.70 0.37 16.28
N PHE A 476 -10.83 1.23 17.29
CA PHE A 476 -11.47 0.84 18.54
C PHE A 476 -13.00 0.78 18.40
N ARG A 477 -13.66 0.12 19.36
CA ARG A 477 -15.11 -0.12 19.37
C ARG A 477 -15.91 1.13 18.97
N GLN A 478 -17.01 0.91 18.25
CA GLN A 478 -18.10 1.84 17.93
C GLN A 478 -17.74 3.07 17.08
N GLU A 479 -16.52 3.60 17.11
CA GLU A 479 -16.14 4.81 16.40
C GLU A 479 -15.29 4.52 15.13
N SER A 480 -15.47 5.31 14.07
CA SER A 480 -14.65 5.29 12.85
C SER A 480 -13.25 5.91 13.06
N THR A 481 -13.06 6.60 14.18
CA THR A 481 -11.82 7.31 14.55
C THR A 481 -11.63 7.29 16.07
N PRO A 482 -10.39 7.16 16.58
CA PRO A 482 -9.18 6.97 15.79
C PRO A 482 -9.13 5.54 15.22
N SER A 483 -8.74 5.45 13.95
CA SER A 483 -8.42 4.18 13.31
C SER A 483 -6.98 4.25 12.80
N PHE A 484 -6.30 3.11 12.87
CA PHE A 484 -4.87 2.97 12.65
C PHE A 484 -4.62 2.05 11.47
N ILE A 485 -3.65 2.40 10.64
CA ILE A 485 -3.33 1.66 9.43
C ILE A 485 -2.04 0.87 9.68
N PHE A 486 -2.11 -0.45 9.53
CA PHE A 486 -1.00 -1.38 9.71
C PHE A 486 -0.65 -2.05 8.39
N MET A 487 0.61 -1.97 8.00
CA MET A 487 1.13 -2.45 6.72
C MET A 487 1.66 -3.89 6.82
N ASN A 488 1.62 -4.66 5.73
CA ASN A 488 2.38 -5.91 5.59
C ASN A 488 2.21 -6.92 6.74
N CYS A 489 1.01 -7.06 7.33
CA CYS A 489 0.71 -8.02 8.39
C CYS A 489 0.39 -9.41 7.84
N TYR A 490 0.52 -10.45 8.66
CA TYR A 490 0.01 -11.78 8.30
C TYR A 490 -1.47 -11.92 8.64
N SER A 491 -2.16 -12.75 7.85
CA SER A 491 -3.54 -13.16 8.08
C SER A 491 -3.59 -14.66 8.31
N ILE A 492 -4.16 -15.07 9.45
CA ILE A 492 -4.35 -16.47 9.84
C ILE A 492 -5.83 -16.81 9.75
N LEU A 493 -6.19 -17.83 8.99
CA LEU A 493 -7.56 -18.36 8.93
C LEU A 493 -7.76 -19.37 10.06
N ASP A 494 -8.95 -19.37 10.66
CA ASP A 494 -9.34 -20.43 11.60
C ASP A 494 -9.28 -21.82 10.95
N GLU A 495 -8.95 -22.84 11.74
CA GLU A 495 -9.13 -24.24 11.32
C GLU A 495 -10.58 -24.70 11.50
N ASP A 496 -11.22 -24.25 12.58
CA ASP A 496 -12.58 -24.61 12.96
C ASP A 496 -13.39 -23.35 13.28
N PRO A 497 -14.56 -23.13 12.65
CA PRO A 497 -15.39 -21.98 12.95
C PRO A 497 -15.91 -21.97 14.37
N GLU A 498 -16.04 -23.10 15.08
CA GLU A 498 -16.53 -23.20 16.45
C GLU A 498 -15.42 -22.96 17.49
N ASN A 499 -14.19 -23.32 17.12
CA ASN A 499 -12.96 -23.13 17.91
C ASN A 499 -12.04 -22.11 17.20
N PRO A 500 -12.39 -20.81 17.24
CA PRO A 500 -11.75 -19.82 16.42
C PRO A 500 -10.30 -19.65 16.86
N PHE A 501 -9.41 -19.38 15.91
CA PHE A 501 -8.00 -19.22 16.20
C PHE A 501 -7.81 -18.11 17.23
N PHE A 502 -8.51 -16.98 17.12
CA PHE A 502 -8.39 -15.83 18.01
C PHE A 502 -9.75 -15.27 18.40
N LYS A 503 -9.93 -14.90 19.68
CA LYS A 503 -11.05 -14.09 20.17
C LYS A 503 -10.58 -12.79 20.78
N ILE A 504 -11.53 -11.88 20.97
CA ILE A 504 -11.31 -10.66 21.73
C ILE A 504 -10.81 -11.06 23.12
N GLY A 505 -9.56 -10.70 23.43
CA GLY A 505 -8.82 -11.04 24.65
C GLY A 505 -7.52 -11.80 24.42
N ASP A 506 -7.35 -12.38 23.24
CA ASP A 506 -6.11 -13.03 22.83
C ASP A 506 -5.05 -12.04 22.32
N SER A 507 -5.33 -10.73 22.26
CA SER A 507 -4.38 -9.72 21.82
C SER A 507 -3.06 -9.83 22.58
N GLY A 508 -1.94 -9.91 21.89
CA GLY A 508 -0.64 -10.14 22.49
C GLY A 508 -0.17 -11.59 22.45
N SER A 509 -1.02 -12.54 22.04
CA SER A 509 -0.64 -13.95 21.92
C SER A 509 0.48 -14.16 20.91
N GLY A 510 1.49 -14.96 21.29
CA GLY A 510 2.54 -15.40 20.39
C GLY A 510 2.02 -16.46 19.42
N VAL A 511 2.26 -16.24 18.13
CA VAL A 511 1.89 -17.17 17.04
C VAL A 511 3.14 -17.88 16.55
N PHE A 512 3.08 -19.20 16.48
CA PHE A 512 4.16 -20.05 16.00
C PHE A 512 3.72 -20.76 14.71
N ILE A 513 4.64 -20.91 13.77
CA ILE A 513 4.52 -21.94 12.73
C ILE A 513 4.74 -23.28 13.40
N THR A 514 3.93 -24.25 13.02
CA THR A 514 4.01 -25.61 13.54
C THR A 514 3.99 -26.64 12.42
N ASN A 515 4.55 -27.81 12.67
CA ASN A 515 4.31 -29.00 11.85
C ASN A 515 3.16 -29.83 12.44
N ASP A 516 2.66 -30.83 11.70
CA ASP A 516 1.54 -31.66 12.15
C ASP A 516 1.79 -32.37 13.49
N SER A 517 3.07 -32.57 13.86
CA SER A 517 3.47 -33.17 15.14
C SER A 517 3.57 -32.19 16.31
N LYS A 518 3.37 -30.88 16.12
CA LYS A 518 3.65 -29.79 17.09
C LYS A 518 5.10 -29.75 17.63
N ARG A 519 6.02 -30.52 17.05
CA ARG A 519 7.40 -30.68 17.52
C ARG A 519 8.34 -29.56 17.08
N PHE A 520 8.00 -28.85 16.02
CA PHE A 520 8.79 -27.72 15.54
C PHE A 520 7.97 -26.44 15.68
N LEU A 521 8.41 -25.52 16.54
CA LEU A 521 7.81 -24.21 16.71
C LEU A 521 8.79 -23.13 16.25
N ALA A 522 8.43 -22.42 15.18
CA ALA A 522 9.13 -21.20 14.77
C ALA A 522 8.26 -19.98 15.07
N PRO A 523 8.71 -19.04 15.93
CA PRO A 523 7.99 -17.81 16.20
C PRO A 523 7.70 -17.05 14.90
N LEU A 524 6.45 -16.62 14.74
CA LEU A 524 5.97 -15.91 13.54
C LEU A 524 5.65 -14.44 13.83
N GLY A 525 4.90 -14.19 14.91
CA GLY A 525 4.32 -12.87 15.16
C GLY A 525 3.45 -12.78 16.41
N ILE A 526 2.96 -11.57 16.70
CA ILE A 526 1.99 -11.31 17.78
C ILE A 526 0.60 -11.09 17.16
N ALA A 527 -0.40 -11.84 17.61
CA ALA A 527 -1.78 -11.64 17.20
C ALA A 527 -2.39 -10.43 17.90
N PHE A 528 -3.03 -9.52 17.17
CA PHE A 528 -3.54 -8.26 17.75
C PHE A 528 -4.93 -7.84 17.29
N ALA A 529 -5.42 -8.34 16.16
CA ALA A 529 -6.75 -8.00 15.67
C ALA A 529 -7.47 -9.20 15.04
N ARG A 530 -8.79 -9.10 14.96
CA ARG A 530 -9.69 -10.14 14.48
C ARG A 530 -10.66 -9.61 13.45
N GLY A 531 -10.78 -10.30 12.32
CA GLY A 531 -11.83 -10.13 11.33
C GLY A 531 -13.08 -10.99 11.59
N ASP A 532 -14.25 -10.56 11.14
CA ASP A 532 -15.46 -11.41 11.04
C ASP A 532 -15.38 -12.48 9.94
N ASP A 533 -14.47 -12.31 8.98
CA ASP A 533 -14.15 -13.28 7.94
C ASP A 533 -13.29 -14.45 8.42
N PHE A 534 -13.28 -14.69 9.73
CA PHE A 534 -12.51 -15.74 10.41
C PHE A 534 -11.00 -15.61 10.31
N SER A 535 -10.53 -14.40 9.98
CA SER A 535 -9.11 -14.12 9.90
C SER A 535 -8.60 -13.42 11.15
N THR A 536 -7.42 -13.79 11.60
CA THR A 536 -6.68 -13.15 12.67
C THR A 536 -5.50 -12.40 12.06
N ILE A 537 -5.31 -11.16 12.48
CA ILE A 537 -4.20 -10.31 12.03
C ILE A 537 -3.04 -10.45 13.00
N VAL A 538 -1.87 -10.73 12.44
CA VAL A 538 -0.64 -10.99 13.18
C VAL A 538 0.45 -10.05 12.69
N CYS A 539 1.04 -9.26 13.59
CA CYS A 539 2.18 -8.42 13.26
C CYS A 539 3.46 -9.26 13.26
N LYS A 540 4.42 -8.88 12.41
CA LYS A 540 5.71 -9.57 12.33
C LYS A 540 6.58 -9.18 13.52
N ILE A 541 7.45 -10.07 13.96
CA ILE A 541 8.33 -9.80 15.12
C ILE A 541 9.82 -9.81 14.80
N LYS A 542 10.24 -10.35 13.65
CA LYS A 542 11.67 -10.51 13.31
C LYS A 542 12.43 -9.18 13.35
N HIS A 543 11.88 -8.13 12.74
CA HIS A 543 12.49 -6.81 12.73
C HIS A 543 12.57 -6.18 14.12
N ILE A 544 11.65 -6.53 15.02
CA ILE A 544 11.61 -6.08 16.41
C ILE A 544 12.69 -6.80 17.23
N THR A 545 12.76 -8.13 17.14
CA THR A 545 13.76 -8.91 17.87
C THR A 545 15.19 -8.58 17.43
N ASP A 546 15.40 -8.37 16.12
CA ASP A 546 16.71 -8.02 15.57
C ASP A 546 17.18 -6.64 16.03
N GLN A 547 16.25 -5.68 16.15
CA GLN A 547 16.51 -4.31 16.64
C GLN A 547 16.85 -4.29 18.14
N PHE A 548 16.05 -4.96 18.97
CA PHE A 548 16.18 -4.96 20.43
C PHE A 548 17.11 -6.06 20.97
N LYS A 549 17.74 -6.84 20.06
CA LYS A 549 18.60 -7.99 20.37
C LYS A 549 17.94 -8.96 21.35
N LEU A 550 16.67 -9.26 21.06
CA LEU A 550 15.85 -10.17 21.83
C LEU A 550 16.01 -11.60 21.31
N SER A 551 16.17 -12.54 22.22
CA SER A 551 16.06 -13.97 21.95
C SER A 551 14.72 -14.46 22.47
N ILE A 552 13.98 -15.24 21.68
CA ILE A 552 12.68 -15.82 22.05
C ILE A 552 12.88 -17.23 22.59
N TYR A 553 12.16 -17.56 23.66
CA TYR A 553 12.25 -18.86 24.31
C TYR A 553 10.90 -19.54 24.38
N GLN A 554 10.92 -20.87 24.28
CA GLN A 554 9.75 -21.71 24.52
C GLN A 554 9.61 -21.98 26.02
N ASN A 555 8.39 -21.91 26.52
CA ASN A 555 8.10 -22.48 27.84
C ASN A 555 7.83 -23.99 27.67
N GLN A 556 8.31 -24.83 28.59
CA GLN A 556 8.33 -26.30 28.49
C GLN A 556 6.94 -26.97 28.26
N THR A 557 5.84 -26.22 28.31
CA THR A 557 4.45 -26.70 28.26
C THR A 557 3.87 -26.98 26.85
N PHE A 558 4.68 -27.01 25.80
CA PHE A 558 4.24 -27.57 24.50
C PHE A 558 4.77 -29.00 24.27
N ALA A 559 5.69 -29.48 25.12
CA ALA A 559 6.43 -30.71 24.87
C ALA A 559 5.90 -31.95 25.62
N ASN A 560 5.13 -31.78 26.71
CA ASN A 560 4.83 -32.88 27.62
C ASN A 560 3.33 -33.08 27.86
N GLU A 561 2.67 -33.82 26.95
CA GLU A 561 1.48 -34.61 27.31
C GLU A 561 1.76 -36.13 27.25
N GLU A 562 2.90 -36.59 26.73
CA GLU A 562 3.24 -38.03 26.68
C GLU A 562 3.93 -38.57 27.95
N GLU A 563 4.49 -37.73 28.83
CA GLU A 563 5.24 -38.19 30.02
C GLU A 563 4.40 -38.41 31.28
N LEU A 564 3.08 -38.19 31.23
CA LEU A 564 2.18 -38.38 32.39
C LEU A 564 1.40 -39.69 32.39
N MET A 565 1.67 -40.62 31.45
CA MET A 565 1.06 -41.96 31.45
C MET A 565 1.93 -43.09 32.02
N ASP A 566 3.18 -42.83 32.41
CA ASP A 566 4.08 -43.86 32.98
C ASP A 566 4.21 -43.82 34.51
N ILE A 567 3.32 -43.09 35.21
CA ILE A 567 3.21 -43.17 36.67
C ILE A 567 1.73 -43.28 37.08
N THR A 568 1.12 -44.42 36.79
CA THR A 568 0.04 -45.02 37.60
C THR A 568 0.03 -46.52 37.46
#